data_AF-A0A3Q7HFZ7-F1
#
_entry.id   AF-A0A3Q7HFZ7-F1
#
_cell.length_a   1.000
_cell.length_b   1.000
_cell.length_c   1.000
_cell.angle_alpha   90.00
_cell.angle_beta   90.00
_cell.angle_gamma   90.00
#
_symmetry.space_group_name_H-M   'P 1'
#
loop_
_entity.id
_entity.type
_entity.pdbx_description
1 polymer ?
#
loop_
_entity_poly.entity_id
_entity_poly.type
_entity_poly.pdbx_seq_one_letter_code
_entity_poly.pdbx_strand_id
1 'polypeptide(L)'
;MADSDNESGGHRDNSNIESSLREQDRFLPIANVSRIMKKALPANAKISKDAKEVVQECVSEFISFITGEASDKCQREKRKTINGDDLLWAMTTLGFEEYIEPLKIYLQRFRDLEGQKSGVSGEKDHSGSVGYVEDYHGMMMMGSQHHQGHGYGTGVYNHHTGENAAGVGTGGSRFPDVGRQR
;
A
#
# COMPACT_ATOMS: atom_id res chain seq x y z
N MET A 1 -18.78 -32.11 -54.94
CA MET A 1 -18.05 -31.17 -54.06
C MET A 1 -19.09 -30.27 -53.44
N ALA A 2 -18.97 -30.00 -52.14
CA ALA A 2 -19.82 -29.06 -51.42
C ALA A 2 -18.87 -27.99 -50.89
N ASP A 3 -18.92 -26.80 -51.46
CA ASP A 3 -18.11 -25.68 -51.02
C ASP A 3 -18.87 -24.88 -49.96
N SER A 4 -18.14 -24.49 -48.92
CA SER A 4 -18.66 -23.87 -47.71
C SER A 4 -18.21 -22.42 -47.64
N ASP A 5 -19.17 -21.48 -47.69
CA ASP A 5 -18.98 -20.08 -47.32
C ASP A 5 -19.67 -19.86 -45.97
N ASN A 6 -18.95 -19.94 -44.85
CA ASN A 6 -18.02 -18.98 -44.27
C ASN A 6 -18.70 -17.85 -43.46
N GLU A 7 -18.14 -17.65 -42.28
CA GLU A 7 -18.71 -17.05 -41.08
C GLU A 7 -19.07 -15.55 -41.18
N SER A 8 -20.08 -15.14 -40.40
CA SER A 8 -20.22 -13.76 -39.93
C SER A 8 -20.12 -13.76 -38.40
N GLY A 9 -18.88 -13.72 -37.91
CA GLY A 9 -18.58 -13.71 -36.47
C GLY A 9 -18.90 -12.36 -35.82
N GLY A 10 -19.79 -12.37 -34.83
CA GLY A 10 -20.05 -11.19 -34.00
C GLY A 10 -18.85 -10.88 -33.09
N HIS A 11 -18.13 -9.80 -33.38
CA HIS A 11 -17.07 -9.24 -32.53
C HIS A 11 -17.18 -7.70 -32.47
N ARG A 12 -18.04 -7.18 -31.57
CA ARG A 12 -18.19 -5.73 -31.35
C ARG A 12 -18.31 -5.26 -29.90
N ASP A 13 -18.35 -6.15 -28.90
CA ASP A 13 -18.48 -5.75 -27.48
C ASP A 13 -17.18 -5.65 -26.68
N ASN A 14 -16.08 -6.28 -27.12
CA ASN A 14 -14.88 -6.42 -26.29
C ASN A 14 -14.11 -5.10 -26.08
N SER A 15 -14.14 -4.18 -27.05
CA SER A 15 -13.40 -2.91 -26.98
C SER A 15 -13.95 -1.95 -25.92
N ASN A 16 -15.27 -1.97 -25.66
CA ASN A 16 -15.93 -1.07 -24.73
C ASN A 16 -15.63 -1.45 -23.25
N ILE A 17 -15.56 -2.76 -22.98
CA ILE A 17 -15.15 -3.28 -21.67
C ILE A 17 -13.68 -2.95 -21.40
N GLU A 18 -12.80 -3.16 -22.38
CA GLU A 18 -11.37 -2.82 -22.25
C GLU A 18 -11.14 -1.32 -22.01
N SER A 19 -11.88 -0.44 -22.70
CA SER A 19 -11.83 0.99 -22.41
C SER A 19 -12.31 1.29 -20.98
N SER A 20 -13.47 0.77 -20.56
CA SER A 20 -14.02 1.05 -19.23
C SER A 20 -13.09 0.59 -18.09
N LEU A 21 -12.42 -0.55 -18.24
CA LEU A 21 -11.40 -1.02 -17.29
C LEU A 21 -10.20 -0.06 -17.21
N ARG A 22 -9.69 0.39 -18.36
CA ARG A 22 -8.61 1.41 -18.41
C ARG A 22 -9.03 2.77 -17.86
N GLU A 23 -10.32 3.10 -17.89
CA GLU A 23 -10.81 4.31 -17.23
C GLU A 23 -10.80 4.17 -15.71
N GLN A 24 -11.18 2.99 -15.19
CA GLN A 24 -11.14 2.70 -13.75
C GLN A 24 -9.71 2.71 -13.20
N ASP A 25 -8.71 2.24 -13.96
CA ASP A 25 -7.29 2.30 -13.58
C ASP A 25 -6.78 3.73 -13.33
N ARG A 26 -7.43 4.77 -13.90
CA ARG A 26 -7.07 6.18 -13.67
C ARG A 26 -7.65 6.73 -12.36
N PHE A 27 -8.63 6.07 -11.78
CA PHE A 27 -9.38 6.60 -10.64
C PHE A 27 -8.87 6.06 -9.30
N LEU A 28 -8.78 6.94 -8.30
CA LEU A 28 -8.49 6.50 -6.92
C LEU A 28 -9.62 5.60 -6.39
N PRO A 29 -9.34 4.59 -5.55
CA PRO A 29 -10.37 3.72 -4.99
C PRO A 29 -11.48 4.50 -4.28
N ILE A 30 -12.73 4.31 -4.70
CA ILE A 30 -13.91 5.05 -4.21
C ILE A 30 -14.08 5.01 -2.68
N ALA A 31 -13.61 3.94 -2.03
CA ALA A 31 -13.60 3.79 -0.58
C ALA A 31 -12.65 4.78 0.12
N ASN A 32 -11.50 5.08 -0.49
CA ASN A 32 -10.54 6.06 0.03
C ASN A 32 -11.08 7.48 -0.14
N VAL A 33 -11.62 7.80 -1.33
CA VAL A 33 -12.30 9.08 -1.61
C VAL A 33 -13.45 9.30 -0.61
N SER A 34 -14.36 8.33 -0.49
CA SER A 34 -15.50 8.41 0.43
C SER A 34 -15.07 8.53 1.90
N ARG A 35 -13.92 7.96 2.31
CA ARG A 35 -13.38 8.09 3.68
C ARG A 35 -12.87 9.51 3.93
N ILE A 36 -12.20 10.13 2.95
CA ILE A 36 -11.67 11.49 3.06
C ILE A 36 -12.83 12.50 3.08
N MET A 37 -13.76 12.41 2.13
CA MET A 37 -14.97 13.25 2.12
C MET A 37 -15.71 13.20 3.46
N LYS A 38 -15.79 12.02 4.09
CA LYS A 38 -16.44 11.84 5.39
C LYS A 38 -15.77 12.57 6.55
N LYS A 39 -14.47 12.86 6.49
CA LYS A 39 -13.75 13.61 7.53
C LYS A 39 -14.14 15.09 7.58
N ALA A 40 -14.58 15.65 6.45
CA ALA A 40 -15.03 17.04 6.35
C ALA A 40 -16.50 17.24 6.74
N LEU A 41 -17.20 16.19 7.20
CA LEU A 41 -18.63 16.19 7.45
C LEU A 41 -18.96 15.69 8.88
N PRO A 42 -20.13 16.08 9.44
CA PRO A 42 -20.64 15.49 10.67
C PRO A 42 -20.73 13.96 10.62
N ALA A 43 -20.52 13.31 11.77
CA ALA A 43 -20.45 11.84 11.88
C ALA A 43 -21.68 11.13 11.27
N ASN A 44 -22.88 11.68 11.47
CA ASN A 44 -24.16 11.17 10.98
C ASN A 44 -24.52 11.55 9.53
N ALA A 45 -23.75 12.42 8.87
CA ALA A 45 -24.04 12.84 7.49
C ALA A 45 -24.06 11.65 6.51
N LYS A 46 -24.75 11.77 5.38
CA LYS A 46 -24.73 10.79 4.30
C LYS A 46 -24.18 11.44 3.04
N ILE A 47 -23.43 10.68 2.25
CA ILE A 47 -22.90 11.08 0.94
C ILE A 47 -23.56 10.16 -0.08
N SER A 48 -24.18 10.72 -1.12
CA SER A 48 -24.78 9.95 -2.23
C SER A 48 -23.72 9.16 -2.99
N LYS A 49 -24.15 8.27 -3.89
CA LYS A 49 -23.24 7.56 -4.81
C LYS A 49 -22.57 8.58 -5.74
N ASP A 50 -23.41 9.35 -6.43
CA ASP A 50 -23.03 10.29 -7.48
C ASP A 50 -22.04 11.34 -6.98
N ALA A 51 -22.21 11.87 -5.76
CA ALA A 51 -21.28 12.83 -5.18
C ALA A 51 -19.89 12.24 -4.91
N LYS A 52 -19.76 10.92 -4.68
CA LYS A 52 -18.46 10.26 -4.54
C LYS A 52 -17.80 10.05 -5.89
N GLU A 53 -18.60 9.74 -6.93
CA GLU A 53 -18.12 9.54 -8.30
C GLU A 53 -17.61 10.88 -8.88
N VAL A 54 -18.36 11.97 -8.74
CA VAL A 54 -17.91 13.32 -9.11
C VAL A 54 -16.60 13.70 -8.39
N VAL A 55 -16.48 13.46 -7.08
CA VAL A 55 -15.23 13.79 -6.36
C VAL A 55 -14.08 12.83 -6.71
N GLN A 56 -14.37 11.60 -7.13
CA GLN A 56 -13.38 10.64 -7.66
C GLN A 56 -12.85 11.10 -9.03
N GLU A 57 -13.71 11.65 -9.90
CA GLU A 57 -13.31 12.30 -11.15
C GLU A 57 -12.47 13.55 -10.85
N CYS A 58 -12.99 14.49 -10.05
CA CYS A 58 -12.30 15.75 -9.73
C CYS A 58 -10.92 15.55 -9.08
N VAL A 59 -10.73 14.55 -8.19
CA VAL A 59 -9.40 14.31 -7.59
C VAL A 59 -8.41 13.73 -8.60
N SER A 60 -8.89 12.97 -9.59
CA SER A 60 -8.05 12.38 -10.64
C SER A 60 -7.66 13.45 -11.68
N GLU A 61 -8.58 14.35 -11.99
CA GLU A 61 -8.30 15.58 -12.76
C GLU A 61 -7.34 16.51 -12.01
N PHE A 62 -7.53 16.73 -10.70
CA PHE A 62 -6.63 17.55 -9.88
C PHE A 62 -5.19 17.03 -9.89
N ILE A 63 -4.98 15.72 -9.76
CA ILE A 63 -3.65 15.11 -9.90
C ILE A 63 -3.06 15.43 -11.28
N SER A 64 -3.85 15.26 -12.34
CA SER A 64 -3.42 15.52 -13.73
C SER A 64 -3.10 17.00 -13.97
N PHE A 65 -3.86 17.90 -13.37
CA PHE A 65 -3.70 19.35 -13.48
C PHE A 65 -2.43 19.86 -12.80
N ILE A 66 -2.21 19.51 -11.52
CA ILE A 66 -1.00 19.91 -10.79
C ILE A 66 0.25 19.28 -11.44
N THR A 67 0.18 18.01 -11.85
CA THR A 67 1.34 17.34 -12.46
C THR A 67 1.64 17.85 -13.87
N GLY A 68 0.64 18.32 -14.62
CA GLY A 68 0.83 19.03 -15.89
C GLY A 68 1.62 20.33 -15.72
N GLU A 69 1.18 21.23 -14.85
CA GLU A 69 1.88 22.51 -14.61
C GLU A 69 3.31 22.32 -14.05
N ALA A 70 3.49 21.34 -13.16
CA ALA A 70 4.81 20.95 -12.65
C ALA A 70 5.72 20.32 -13.73
N SER A 71 5.14 19.52 -14.64
CA SER A 71 5.82 18.98 -15.82
C SER A 71 6.31 20.11 -16.72
N ASP A 72 5.46 21.10 -17.01
CA ASP A 72 5.82 22.22 -17.87
C ASP A 72 6.97 23.04 -17.29
N LYS A 73 6.99 23.29 -15.96
CA LYS A 73 8.16 23.87 -15.30
C LYS A 73 9.42 23.02 -15.47
N CYS A 74 9.33 21.72 -15.17
CA CYS A 74 10.45 20.80 -15.30
C CYS A 74 11.03 20.81 -16.73
N GLN A 75 10.17 20.81 -17.75
CA GLN A 75 10.56 20.83 -19.16
C GLN A 75 11.16 22.18 -19.59
N ARG A 76 10.61 23.32 -19.15
CA ARG A 76 11.19 24.66 -19.37
C ARG A 76 12.61 24.76 -18.80
N GLU A 77 12.87 24.12 -17.66
CA GLU A 77 14.19 24.00 -17.03
C GLU A 77 15.09 22.90 -17.65
N LYS A 78 14.66 22.28 -18.77
CA LYS A 78 15.38 21.21 -19.49
C LYS A 78 15.64 19.94 -18.66
N ARG A 79 14.85 19.72 -17.60
CA ARG A 79 14.88 18.50 -16.78
C ARG A 79 13.87 17.47 -17.29
N LYS A 80 14.21 16.19 -17.12
CA LYS A 80 13.34 15.04 -17.49
C LYS A 80 12.56 14.46 -16.30
N THR A 81 12.89 14.88 -15.09
CA THR A 81 12.33 14.32 -13.84
C THR A 81 11.78 15.47 -13.02
N ILE A 82 10.46 15.43 -12.79
CA ILE A 82 9.73 16.34 -11.91
C ILE A 82 10.21 16.09 -10.48
N ASN A 83 10.45 17.14 -9.70
CA ASN A 83 10.82 17.04 -8.30
C ASN A 83 9.80 17.73 -7.38
N GLY A 84 10.00 17.66 -6.05
CA GLY A 84 9.09 18.29 -5.09
C GLY A 84 9.00 19.82 -5.20
N ASP A 85 10.08 20.47 -5.67
CA ASP A 85 10.14 21.93 -5.83
C ASP A 85 9.41 22.40 -7.11
N ASP A 86 9.12 21.49 -8.05
CA ASP A 86 8.18 21.72 -9.16
C ASP A 86 6.74 21.69 -8.70
N LEU A 87 6.38 20.74 -7.83
CA LEU A 87 5.03 20.65 -7.25
C LEU A 87 4.71 21.85 -6.36
N LEU A 88 5.67 22.30 -5.52
CA LEU A 88 5.51 23.52 -4.72
C LEU A 88 5.33 24.77 -5.58
N TRP A 89 6.06 24.87 -6.69
CA TRP A 89 5.87 25.97 -7.63
C TRP A 89 4.48 25.91 -8.31
N ALA A 90 4.09 24.75 -8.83
CA ALA A 90 2.79 24.57 -9.49
C ALA A 90 1.62 24.90 -8.55
N MET A 91 1.65 24.40 -7.30
CA MET A 91 0.64 24.74 -6.29
C MET A 91 0.57 26.26 -6.03
N THR A 92 1.70 26.97 -6.03
CA THR A 92 1.71 28.43 -5.87
C THR A 92 1.10 29.13 -7.10
N THR A 93 1.55 28.74 -8.30
CA THR A 93 1.09 29.35 -9.57
C THR A 93 -0.39 29.12 -9.85
N LEU A 94 -0.97 28.02 -9.36
CA LEU A 94 -2.36 27.65 -9.56
C LEU A 94 -3.33 28.16 -8.46
N GLY A 95 -2.85 28.95 -7.49
CA GLY A 95 -3.69 29.55 -6.44
C GLY A 95 -4.00 28.61 -5.27
N PHE A 96 -3.10 27.69 -4.95
CA PHE A 96 -3.18 26.75 -3.82
C PHE A 96 -2.16 27.08 -2.71
N GLU A 97 -1.91 28.37 -2.46
CA GLU A 97 -0.87 28.86 -1.54
C GLU A 97 -1.04 28.35 -0.10
N GLU A 98 -2.29 28.17 0.36
CA GLU A 98 -2.66 27.61 1.67
C GLU A 98 -2.04 26.22 1.93
N TYR A 99 -1.72 25.45 0.87
CA TYR A 99 -1.12 24.13 0.97
C TYR A 99 0.42 24.15 1.00
N ILE A 100 1.06 25.27 0.67
CA ILE A 100 2.51 25.34 0.44
C ILE A 100 3.30 25.05 1.72
N GLU A 101 2.91 25.64 2.85
CA GLU A 101 3.66 25.45 4.10
C GLU A 101 3.55 24.00 4.64
N PRO A 102 2.36 23.37 4.70
CA PRO A 102 2.25 21.93 4.96
C PRO A 102 3.08 21.06 4.00
N LEU A 103 3.09 21.37 2.69
CA LEU A 103 3.81 20.60 1.69
C LEU A 103 5.34 20.71 1.82
N LYS A 104 5.89 21.88 2.19
CA LYS A 104 7.32 22.03 2.49
C LYS A 104 7.75 21.15 3.67
N ILE A 105 6.96 21.15 4.75
CA ILE A 105 7.22 20.33 5.94
C ILE A 105 7.22 18.84 5.53
N TYR A 106 6.23 18.41 4.74
CA TYR A 106 6.16 17.04 4.23
C TYR A 106 7.37 16.68 3.34
N LEU A 107 7.75 17.56 2.41
CA LEU A 107 8.89 17.34 1.51
C LEU A 107 10.23 17.23 2.26
N GLN A 108 10.42 18.03 3.31
CA GLN A 108 11.61 17.92 4.17
C GLN A 108 11.63 16.56 4.89
N ARG A 109 10.53 16.17 5.54
CA ARG A 109 10.43 14.87 6.23
C ARG A 109 10.65 13.69 5.28
N PHE A 110 10.17 13.78 4.04
CA PHE A 110 10.41 12.77 3.00
C PHE A 110 11.90 12.66 2.66
N ARG A 111 12.59 13.80 2.45
CA ARG A 111 14.05 13.84 2.20
C ARG A 111 14.84 13.24 3.37
N ASP A 112 14.47 13.54 4.62
CA ASP A 112 15.12 13.01 5.82
C ASP A 112 15.00 11.48 5.93
N LEU A 113 13.85 10.92 5.53
CA LEU A 113 13.56 9.47 5.57
C LEU A 113 14.28 8.69 4.46
N GLU A 114 14.33 9.25 3.23
CA GLU A 114 15.06 8.63 2.11
C GLU A 114 16.59 8.68 2.33
N GLY A 115 17.10 9.76 2.94
CA GLY A 115 18.50 9.89 3.34
C GLY A 115 18.93 8.85 4.38
N GLN A 116 18.05 8.48 5.32
CA GLN A 116 18.34 7.44 6.31
C GLN A 116 18.42 6.04 5.68
N LYS A 117 17.55 5.70 4.72
CA LYS A 117 17.60 4.41 4.00
C LYS A 117 18.90 4.21 3.22
N SER A 118 19.47 5.30 2.71
CA SER A 118 20.73 5.29 1.93
C SER A 118 21.98 5.38 2.81
N GLY A 119 21.86 5.67 4.11
CA GLY A 119 22.96 5.75 5.06
C GLY A 119 23.38 4.42 5.73
N VAL A 120 22.61 3.33 5.59
CA VAL A 120 22.92 2.04 6.25
C VAL A 120 23.95 1.23 5.44
N SER A 121 25.12 1.83 5.22
CA SER A 121 26.32 1.22 4.61
C SER A 121 27.59 1.98 5.05
N GLY A 122 27.75 2.20 6.35
CA GLY A 122 28.89 2.90 6.94
C GLY A 122 28.90 2.80 8.47
N GLU A 123 30.08 2.58 9.03
CA GLU A 123 30.38 2.15 10.41
C GLU A 123 29.75 2.93 11.59
N LYS A 124 29.83 2.28 12.77
CA LYS A 124 29.47 2.84 14.09
C LYS A 124 30.50 3.88 14.54
N ASP A 125 30.05 4.97 15.18
CA ASP A 125 30.45 5.27 16.57
C ASP A 125 29.62 6.40 17.24
N HIS A 126 29.79 6.56 18.56
CA HIS A 126 28.88 7.30 19.46
C HIS A 126 29.11 8.82 19.56
N SER A 127 28.01 9.60 19.67
CA SER A 127 27.76 10.59 20.76
C SER A 127 26.33 11.19 20.69
N GLY A 128 25.74 11.60 21.82
CA GLY A 128 24.36 12.13 21.94
C GLY A 128 24.18 13.59 21.46
N SER A 129 23.00 14.23 21.57
CA SER A 129 21.88 14.03 22.51
C SER A 129 20.62 14.84 22.12
N VAL A 130 19.40 14.27 22.33
CA VAL A 130 18.07 14.88 22.73
C VAL A 130 17.62 16.21 22.08
N GLY A 131 16.37 16.47 21.67
CA GLY A 131 15.01 15.87 21.72
C GLY A 131 14.08 16.78 20.88
N TYR A 132 12.79 16.54 20.60
CA TYR A 132 11.69 15.95 21.37
C TYR A 132 10.78 15.11 20.46
N VAL A 133 10.11 14.10 21.04
CA VAL A 133 8.93 13.45 20.47
C VAL A 133 7.83 13.43 21.53
N GLU A 134 6.63 13.88 21.18
CA GLU A 134 5.43 13.69 22.00
C GLU A 134 4.60 12.59 21.36
N ASP A 135 4.42 11.49 22.11
CA ASP A 135 3.70 10.29 21.68
C ASP A 135 2.48 10.08 22.57
N TYR A 136 1.34 9.79 21.94
CA TYR A 136 0.11 9.39 22.62
C TYR A 136 -0.26 7.97 22.21
N HIS A 137 0.49 6.99 22.71
CA HIS A 137 0.07 5.59 22.78
C HIS A 137 0.36 5.02 24.17
N GLY A 138 -0.67 5.02 25.03
CA GLY A 138 -0.57 4.51 26.38
C GLY A 138 -1.93 4.09 26.96
N MET A 139 -2.27 2.81 26.82
CA MET A 139 -3.24 2.16 27.71
C MET A 139 -2.66 0.79 28.08
N MET A 140 -2.23 0.65 29.34
CA MET A 140 -1.61 -0.58 29.85
C MET A 140 -2.65 -1.66 30.14
N MET A 141 -2.20 -2.93 30.24
CA MET A 141 -2.47 -3.75 31.43
C MET A 141 -1.30 -4.71 31.73
N MET A 142 -1.10 -5.01 33.01
CA MET A 142 0.00 -5.81 33.59
C MET A 142 -0.10 -7.32 33.34
N GLY A 143 1.03 -8.03 33.49
CA GLY A 143 1.03 -9.48 33.76
C GLY A 143 2.40 -10.18 33.76
N SER A 144 3.30 -9.85 34.70
CA SER A 144 4.57 -10.60 34.91
C SER A 144 4.63 -11.24 36.29
N GLN A 145 5.09 -12.50 36.38
CA GLN A 145 5.61 -13.08 37.62
C GLN A 145 6.82 -14.00 37.34
N HIS A 146 7.71 -14.12 38.31
CA HIS A 146 9.13 -14.45 38.12
C HIS A 146 9.57 -15.75 38.85
N HIS A 147 10.42 -16.53 38.18
CA HIS A 147 11.63 -17.21 38.72
C HIS A 147 11.64 -18.56 39.51
N GLN A 148 12.76 -19.29 39.28
CA GLN A 148 13.38 -20.42 40.01
C GLN A 148 12.75 -21.84 39.85
N GLY A 149 13.52 -22.94 39.72
CA GLY A 149 14.98 -23.13 39.57
C GLY A 149 15.41 -24.63 39.65
N HIS A 150 16.69 -24.95 39.42
CA HIS A 150 17.34 -26.31 39.47
C HIS A 150 16.82 -27.28 38.36
N GLY A 151 17.60 -28.14 37.69
CA GLY A 151 18.39 -29.28 38.18
C GLY A 151 17.59 -30.59 38.00
N TYR A 152 18.11 -31.73 37.50
CA TYR A 152 19.44 -32.15 37.01
C TYR A 152 19.28 -33.53 36.31
N GLY A 153 20.11 -33.92 35.32
CA GLY A 153 20.06 -35.31 34.79
C GLY A 153 20.71 -35.62 33.43
N THR A 154 21.71 -36.50 33.45
CA THR A 154 22.46 -37.12 32.33
C THR A 154 21.63 -37.98 31.36
N GLY A 155 22.04 -38.05 30.08
CA GLY A 155 21.60 -39.10 29.14
C GLY A 155 22.28 -39.02 27.77
N VAL A 156 23.26 -39.89 27.50
CA VAL A 156 24.07 -39.91 26.25
C VAL A 156 23.82 -41.22 25.49
N TYR A 157 23.30 -41.17 24.24
CA TYR A 157 23.38 -42.31 23.30
C TYR A 157 23.52 -41.86 21.83
N ASN A 158 24.74 -42.03 21.32
CA ASN A 158 25.23 -42.36 19.97
C ASN A 158 24.53 -41.97 18.64
N HIS A 159 25.39 -41.56 17.69
CA HIS A 159 25.19 -41.60 16.23
C HIS A 159 25.05 -43.03 15.66
N HIS A 160 24.47 -43.15 14.45
CA HIS A 160 24.87 -43.96 13.26
C HIS A 160 23.70 -43.97 12.24
N THR A 161 23.74 -43.30 11.08
CA THR A 161 24.28 -43.69 9.73
C THR A 161 23.56 -44.83 8.99
N GLY A 162 23.16 -44.59 7.72
CA GLY A 162 22.58 -45.53 6.74
C GLY A 162 21.11 -45.20 6.43
N GLU A 163 20.68 -44.72 5.25
CA GLU A 163 20.76 -45.19 3.84
C GLU A 163 19.44 -45.83 3.33
N ASN A 164 18.97 -45.32 2.18
CA ASN A 164 18.16 -45.97 1.14
C ASN A 164 16.92 -46.83 1.49
N ALA A 165 15.74 -46.40 1.02
CA ALA A 165 14.87 -47.20 0.12
C ALA A 165 13.64 -46.41 -0.37
N ALA A 166 13.21 -46.67 -1.61
CA ALA A 166 11.93 -46.21 -2.16
C ALA A 166 10.78 -47.20 -1.84
N GLY A 167 9.54 -46.73 -1.76
CA GLY A 167 8.36 -47.57 -1.55
C GLY A 167 7.07 -46.90 -2.05
N VAL A 168 6.27 -47.65 -2.83
CA VAL A 168 5.01 -47.21 -3.46
C VAL A 168 3.83 -47.99 -2.85
N GLY A 169 2.66 -47.35 -2.65
CA GLY A 169 1.41 -48.04 -2.28
C GLY A 169 0.45 -47.17 -1.44
N THR A 170 -0.55 -46.48 -2.02
CA THR A 170 -1.94 -46.94 -2.30
C THR A 170 -2.95 -46.88 -1.14
N GLY A 171 -3.88 -45.93 -1.23
CA GLY A 171 -5.33 -46.15 -0.99
C GLY A 171 -5.90 -46.01 0.44
N GLY A 172 -7.06 -45.36 0.57
CA GLY A 172 -7.89 -45.46 1.78
C GLY A 172 -8.83 -44.28 2.11
N SER A 173 -9.98 -44.18 1.43
CA SER A 173 -11.03 -43.22 1.79
C SER A 173 -11.95 -43.76 2.91
N ARG A 174 -12.15 -43.00 4.02
CA ARG A 174 -13.42 -42.98 4.79
C ARG A 174 -13.46 -41.93 5.92
N PHE A 175 -14.51 -41.10 5.88
CA PHE A 175 -15.06 -40.32 7.02
C PHE A 175 -15.79 -41.26 8.02
N PRO A 176 -16.09 -40.87 9.28
CA PRO A 176 -17.20 -39.94 9.57
C PRO A 176 -17.00 -38.90 10.70
N ASP A 177 -17.86 -37.89 10.63
CA ASP A 177 -18.22 -36.88 11.64
C ASP A 177 -18.97 -37.48 12.85
N VAL A 178 -18.69 -36.96 14.06
CA VAL A 178 -19.54 -37.05 15.26
C VAL A 178 -19.35 -35.79 16.11
N GLY A 179 -20.37 -34.93 16.22
CA GLY A 179 -20.28 -33.68 16.98
C GLY A 179 -20.98 -33.69 18.36
N ARG A 180 -21.35 -32.46 18.78
CA ARG A 180 -22.37 -32.07 19.79
C ARG A 180 -21.91 -31.70 21.21
N GLN A 181 -22.62 -30.68 21.74
CA GLN A 181 -22.72 -30.18 23.12
C GLN A 181 -21.58 -29.26 23.59
N ARG A 182 -21.83 -28.11 24.23
CA ARG A 182 -23.09 -27.56 24.80
C ARG A 182 -23.43 -26.18 24.27
#